data_AF-A0A0M4JWG3-F1
#
_entry.id   AF-A0A0M4JWG3-F1
#
_cell.length_a   1.000
_cell.length_b   1.000
_cell.length_c   1.000
_cell.angle_alpha   90.00
_cell.angle_beta   90.00
_cell.angle_gamma   90.00
#
_symmetry.space_group_name_H-M   'P 1'
#
loop_
_entity.id
_entity.type
_entity.pdbx_description
1 polymer ?
#
loop_
_entity_poly.entity_id
_entity_poly.type
_entity_poly.pdbx_seq_one_letter_code
_entity_poly.pdbx_strand_id
1 'polypeptide(L)'
;MKNIQSKSKKIILILILSFVAFFPILTIIMTVPGMGIESLTFINSVEKQIKRIMPKNKFVFDPNHPLYEEMMENVIKPSFKADALSTINFEDSHEKEEFYLKYSNYSEEWYKKHWAEKVKNKEQIDLYDIGLNFIEFDKSVAEEFQSFGFVNTGIQWMFKSGGLKEIFSKNTYEMSLRQQTILDQSDYDDQMKYSGPGLNGIKIKHSVGTKIVNNKVWFLNTQIDSIKFALKLTNPFMDKTLSKDQNIRYVTVNDLKWPNFTSTLVFLRFSAVVIFFNIVIIPGGIGLFLILRKKWNK
;
A
#
# COMPACT_ATOMS: atom_id res chain seq x y z
N MET A 1 -43.76 30.95 -32.99
CA MET A 1 -42.85 29.83 -33.35
C MET A 1 -41.40 30.24 -33.65
N LYS A 2 -41.11 31.29 -34.45
CA LYS A 2 -39.70 31.72 -34.76
C LYS A 2 -38.81 31.98 -33.52
N ASN A 3 -39.37 32.57 -32.45
CA ASN A 3 -38.62 32.85 -31.21
C ASN A 3 -38.25 31.61 -30.39
N ILE A 4 -39.06 30.54 -30.48
CA ILE A 4 -38.77 29.26 -29.82
C ILE A 4 -37.62 28.57 -30.56
N GLN A 5 -37.65 28.59 -31.90
CA GLN A 5 -36.61 28.00 -32.74
C GLN A 5 -35.24 28.70 -32.61
N SER A 6 -35.20 30.03 -32.40
CA SER A 6 -33.94 30.75 -32.17
C SER A 6 -33.35 30.50 -30.77
N LYS A 7 -34.20 30.37 -29.75
CA LYS A 7 -33.78 30.01 -28.38
C LYS A 7 -33.25 28.58 -28.32
N SER A 8 -33.93 27.61 -28.93
CA SER A 8 -33.47 26.21 -28.99
C SER A 8 -32.13 26.07 -29.70
N LYS A 9 -31.91 26.80 -30.80
CA LYS A 9 -30.62 26.85 -31.51
C LYS A 9 -29.49 27.38 -30.62
N LYS A 10 -29.73 28.46 -29.87
CA LYS A 10 -28.76 29.01 -28.93
C LYS A 10 -28.43 28.03 -27.80
N ILE A 11 -29.44 27.34 -27.25
CA ILE A 11 -29.26 26.32 -26.22
C ILE A 11 -28.38 25.18 -26.75
N ILE A 12 -28.61 24.68 -27.95
CA ILE A 12 -27.79 23.61 -28.55
C ILE A 12 -26.32 24.06 -28.71
N LEU A 13 -26.07 25.28 -29.18
CA LEU A 13 -24.70 25.80 -29.30
C LEU A 13 -24.00 25.92 -27.94
N ILE A 14 -24.74 26.37 -26.91
CA ILE A 14 -24.22 26.45 -25.53
C ILE A 14 -23.90 25.04 -25.02
N LEU A 15 -24.79 24.06 -25.21
CA LEU A 15 -24.56 22.68 -24.79
C LEU A 15 -23.33 22.07 -25.45
N ILE A 16 -23.11 22.32 -26.76
CA ILE A 16 -21.90 21.85 -27.46
C ILE A 16 -20.65 22.46 -26.83
N LEU A 17 -20.63 23.79 -26.63
CA LEU A 17 -19.48 24.46 -26.01
C LEU A 17 -19.25 24.02 -24.56
N SER A 18 -20.32 23.87 -23.78
CA SER A 18 -20.26 23.37 -22.41
C SER A 18 -19.70 21.95 -22.36
N PHE A 19 -20.14 21.07 -23.26
CA PHE A 19 -19.62 19.71 -23.36
C PHE A 19 -18.14 19.71 -23.74
N VAL A 20 -17.74 20.47 -24.77
CA VAL A 20 -16.33 20.56 -25.21
C VAL A 20 -15.43 21.13 -24.13
N ALA A 21 -15.90 22.09 -23.34
CA ALA A 21 -15.15 22.67 -22.23
C ALA A 21 -15.07 21.75 -21.01
N PHE A 22 -16.15 21.02 -20.70
CA PHE A 22 -16.23 20.15 -19.53
C PHE A 22 -15.53 18.80 -19.74
N PHE A 23 -15.59 18.25 -20.95
CA PHE A 23 -15.08 16.92 -21.26
C PHE A 23 -13.60 16.75 -20.87
N PRO A 24 -12.66 17.66 -21.20
CA PRO A 24 -11.25 17.53 -20.81
C PRO A 24 -11.05 17.50 -19.30
N ILE A 25 -11.77 18.36 -18.56
CA ILE A 25 -11.71 18.42 -17.10
C ILE A 25 -12.16 17.09 -16.50
N LEU A 26 -13.30 16.57 -16.98
CA LEU A 26 -13.82 15.28 -16.56
C LEU A 26 -12.80 14.16 -16.83
N THR A 27 -12.21 14.13 -18.04
CA THR A 27 -11.22 13.08 -18.38
C THR A 27 -9.99 13.12 -17.49
N ILE A 28 -9.51 14.30 -17.09
CA ILE A 28 -8.37 14.45 -16.16
C ILE A 28 -8.75 13.96 -14.76
N ILE A 29 -9.94 14.32 -14.27
CA ILE A 29 -10.41 13.84 -12.96
C ILE A 29 -10.49 12.31 -12.95
N MET A 30 -10.96 11.70 -14.04
CA MET A 30 -11.06 10.25 -14.17
C MET A 30 -9.70 9.54 -14.21
N THR A 31 -8.59 10.21 -14.52
CA THR A 31 -7.26 9.59 -14.47
C THR A 31 -6.60 9.66 -13.10
N VAL A 32 -7.15 10.42 -12.15
CA VAL A 32 -6.59 10.53 -10.80
C VAL A 32 -6.61 9.19 -10.05
N PRO A 33 -7.72 8.42 -10.04
CA PRO A 33 -7.74 7.12 -9.38
C PRO A 33 -6.73 6.14 -9.97
N GLY A 34 -5.94 5.51 -9.10
CA GLY A 34 -4.93 4.51 -9.44
C GLY A 34 -4.71 3.57 -8.26
N MET A 35 -3.95 2.49 -8.47
CA MET A 35 -3.73 1.48 -7.43
C MET A 35 -3.08 2.07 -6.17
N GLY A 36 -2.29 3.14 -6.29
CA GLY A 36 -1.71 3.83 -5.14
C GLY A 36 -2.74 4.41 -4.17
N ILE A 37 -3.94 4.79 -4.64
CA ILE A 37 -5.02 5.20 -3.74
C ILE A 37 -5.54 4.00 -2.95
N GLU A 38 -5.75 2.86 -3.62
CA GLU A 38 -6.14 1.61 -2.94
C GLU A 38 -5.08 1.17 -1.93
N SER A 39 -3.79 1.23 -2.30
CA SER A 39 -2.68 0.96 -1.39
C SER A 39 -2.69 1.87 -0.19
N LEU A 40 -2.93 3.18 -0.37
CA LEU A 40 -3.02 4.13 0.73
C LEU A 40 -4.19 3.79 1.67
N THR A 41 -5.35 3.42 1.13
CA THR A 41 -6.49 3.03 1.98
C THR A 41 -6.21 1.74 2.77
N PHE A 42 -5.51 0.78 2.15
CA PHE A 42 -5.06 -0.43 2.83
C PHE A 42 -4.05 -0.09 3.93
N ILE A 43 -3.01 0.68 3.61
CA ILE A 43 -1.98 1.13 4.57
C ILE A 43 -2.60 1.85 5.76
N ASN A 44 -3.55 2.75 5.54
CA ASN A 44 -4.23 3.46 6.63
C ASN A 44 -5.01 2.50 7.54
N SER A 45 -5.56 1.42 6.98
CA SER A 45 -6.22 0.38 7.78
C SER A 45 -5.21 -0.43 8.60
N VAL A 46 -4.04 -0.74 8.06
CA VAL A 46 -2.93 -1.40 8.77
C VAL A 46 -2.41 -0.50 9.88
N GLU A 47 -2.17 0.78 9.59
CA GLU A 47 -1.72 1.78 10.56
C GLU A 47 -2.70 1.88 11.75
N LYS A 48 -4.01 1.86 11.49
CA LYS A 48 -5.02 1.83 12.55
C LYS A 48 -4.89 0.60 13.45
N GLN A 49 -4.58 -0.57 12.89
CA GLN A 49 -4.34 -1.78 13.68
C GLN A 49 -3.03 -1.70 14.46
N ILE A 50 -1.95 -1.17 13.86
CA ILE A 50 -0.67 -0.95 14.54
C ILE A 50 -0.85 -0.05 15.77
N LYS A 51 -1.52 1.10 15.61
CA LYS A 51 -1.81 2.03 16.71
C LYS A 51 -2.66 1.42 17.82
N ARG A 52 -3.50 0.42 17.49
CA ARG A 52 -4.29 -0.34 18.45
C ARG A 52 -3.45 -1.39 19.19
N ILE A 53 -2.57 -2.09 18.48
CA ILE A 53 -1.75 -3.18 19.01
C ILE A 53 -0.62 -2.62 19.87
N MET A 54 0.03 -1.54 19.42
CA MET A 54 1.14 -0.85 20.08
C MET A 54 0.76 0.61 20.32
N PRO A 55 -0.13 0.91 21.29
CA PRO A 55 -0.50 2.29 21.60
C PRO A 55 0.70 3.10 22.08
N LYS A 56 0.72 4.38 21.72
CA LYS A 56 1.75 5.32 22.13
C LYS A 56 1.94 5.33 23.65
N ASN A 57 3.20 5.34 24.08
CA ASN A 57 3.68 5.31 25.45
C ASN A 57 3.34 4.04 26.26
N LYS A 58 2.69 3.03 25.65
CA LYS A 58 2.32 1.81 26.39
C LYS A 58 3.48 0.82 26.45
N PHE A 59 4.18 0.62 25.34
CA PHE A 59 5.26 -0.37 25.23
C PHE A 59 6.58 0.32 24.88
N VAL A 60 7.07 1.11 25.83
CA VAL A 60 8.36 1.80 25.71
C VAL A 60 9.44 0.91 26.31
N PHE A 61 10.46 0.55 25.53
CA PHE A 61 11.58 -0.25 26.03
C PHE A 61 12.36 0.52 27.10
N ASP A 62 12.72 -0.20 28.17
CA ASP A 62 13.57 0.31 29.24
C ASP A 62 15.06 0.14 28.85
N PRO A 63 15.81 1.24 28.64
CA PRO A 63 17.21 1.16 28.20
C PRO A 63 18.14 0.52 29.22
N ASN A 64 17.73 0.52 30.50
CA ASN A 64 18.49 -0.11 31.58
C ASN A 64 18.16 -1.60 31.72
N HIS A 65 17.18 -2.12 30.97
CA HIS A 65 16.83 -3.52 31.02
C HIS A 65 17.97 -4.38 30.44
N PRO A 66 18.39 -5.48 31.10
CA PRO A 66 19.53 -6.30 30.64
C PRO A 66 19.40 -6.85 29.21
N LEU A 67 18.17 -7.08 28.76
CA LEU A 67 17.87 -7.57 27.40
C LEU A 67 17.55 -6.47 26.38
N TYR A 68 17.77 -5.19 26.69
CA TYR A 68 17.40 -4.09 25.78
C TYR A 68 18.02 -4.25 24.39
N GLU A 69 19.35 -4.36 24.31
CA GLU A 69 20.06 -4.51 23.03
C GLU A 69 19.69 -5.83 22.33
N GLU A 70 19.60 -6.91 23.09
CA GLU A 70 19.24 -8.24 22.59
C GLU A 70 17.85 -8.21 21.91
N MET A 71 16.87 -7.54 22.52
CA MET A 71 15.54 -7.41 21.93
C MET A 71 15.54 -6.53 20.67
N MET A 72 16.32 -5.45 20.67
CA MET A 72 16.42 -4.58 19.50
C MET A 72 17.10 -5.28 18.32
N GLU A 73 18.25 -5.93 18.55
CA GLU A 73 19.05 -6.57 17.51
C GLU A 73 18.52 -7.93 17.07
N ASN A 74 17.93 -8.72 17.98
CA ASN A 74 17.49 -10.08 17.66
C ASN A 74 15.97 -10.22 17.50
N VAL A 75 15.16 -9.23 17.89
CA VAL A 75 13.70 -9.27 17.69
C VAL A 75 13.23 -8.17 16.74
N ILE A 76 13.51 -6.90 17.03
CA ILE A 76 13.01 -5.77 16.24
C ILE A 76 13.66 -5.72 14.86
N LYS A 77 14.99 -5.78 14.79
CA LYS A 77 15.72 -5.77 13.52
C LYS A 77 15.32 -6.90 12.57
N PRO A 78 15.25 -8.18 13.00
CA PRO A 78 14.78 -9.26 12.13
C PRO A 78 13.30 -9.13 11.73
N SER A 79 12.49 -8.38 12.47
CA SER A 79 11.08 -8.17 12.12
C SER A 79 10.91 -7.36 10.83
N PHE A 80 11.77 -6.37 10.55
CA PHE A 80 11.76 -5.67 9.25
C PHE A 80 12.06 -6.63 8.10
N LYS A 81 13.07 -7.48 8.30
CA LYS A 81 13.43 -8.52 7.34
C LYS A 81 12.29 -9.53 7.17
N ALA A 82 11.65 -9.95 8.25
CA ALA A 82 10.54 -10.89 8.20
C ALA A 82 9.34 -10.29 7.45
N ASP A 83 9.03 -9.01 7.68
CA ASP A 83 7.97 -8.30 6.98
C ASP A 83 8.20 -8.33 5.47
N ALA A 84 9.37 -7.87 5.02
CA ALA A 84 9.71 -7.88 3.59
C ALA A 84 9.74 -9.29 2.99
N LEU A 85 10.45 -10.23 3.63
CA LEU A 85 10.61 -11.60 3.10
C LEU A 85 9.30 -12.38 3.08
N SER A 86 8.36 -12.07 3.97
CA SER A 86 7.05 -12.72 3.99
C SER A 86 6.21 -12.39 2.76
N THR A 87 6.55 -11.34 2.00
CA THR A 87 5.85 -10.97 0.76
C THR A 87 6.36 -11.73 -0.47
N ILE A 88 7.53 -12.35 -0.41
CA ILE A 88 8.11 -13.08 -1.54
C ILE A 88 7.45 -14.45 -1.65
N ASN A 89 7.04 -14.85 -2.86
CA ASN A 89 6.63 -16.22 -3.11
C ASN A 89 7.86 -17.15 -3.24
N PHE A 90 8.10 -18.00 -2.25
CA PHE A 90 9.25 -18.91 -2.24
C PHE A 90 9.06 -20.13 -3.16
N GLU A 91 7.84 -20.38 -3.64
CA GLU A 91 7.56 -21.40 -4.65
C GLU A 91 7.98 -20.94 -6.06
N ASP A 92 8.05 -19.63 -6.28
CA ASP A 92 8.62 -19.04 -7.49
C ASP A 92 10.13 -18.85 -7.28
N SER A 93 10.93 -19.73 -7.89
CA SER A 93 12.39 -19.68 -7.78
C SER A 93 12.97 -18.38 -8.30
N HIS A 94 12.38 -17.80 -9.35
CA HIS A 94 12.85 -16.54 -9.92
C HIS A 94 12.56 -15.37 -8.97
N GLU A 95 11.34 -15.26 -8.46
CA GLU A 95 10.96 -14.22 -7.49
C GLU A 95 11.83 -14.29 -6.24
N LYS A 96 12.05 -15.51 -5.73
CA LYS A 96 12.92 -15.75 -4.57
C LYS A 96 14.36 -15.35 -4.82
N GLU A 97 14.97 -15.81 -5.91
CA GLU A 97 16.36 -15.47 -6.25
C GLU A 97 16.54 -13.96 -6.45
N GLU A 98 15.56 -13.31 -7.08
CA GLU A 98 15.61 -11.88 -7.36
C GLU A 98 15.50 -11.03 -6.09
N PHE A 99 14.52 -11.31 -5.22
CA PHE A 99 14.16 -10.38 -4.14
C PHE A 99 14.71 -10.76 -2.78
N TYR A 100 15.05 -12.03 -2.51
CA TYR A 100 15.41 -12.46 -1.16
C TYR A 100 16.62 -11.69 -0.60
N LEU A 101 17.71 -11.59 -1.38
CA LEU A 101 18.91 -10.85 -0.97
C LEU A 101 18.67 -9.34 -0.96
N LYS A 102 17.96 -8.80 -1.96
CA LYS A 102 17.62 -7.37 -2.04
C LYS A 102 16.85 -6.94 -0.80
N TYR A 103 15.77 -7.64 -0.46
CA TYR A 103 14.92 -7.33 0.69
C TYR A 103 15.68 -7.54 2.00
N SER A 104 16.50 -8.59 2.10
CA SER A 104 17.35 -8.83 3.28
C SER A 104 18.31 -7.66 3.53
N ASN A 105 19.02 -7.21 2.49
CA ASN A 105 19.99 -6.12 2.61
C ASN A 105 19.31 -4.78 2.87
N TYR A 106 18.22 -4.50 2.15
CA TYR A 106 17.45 -3.28 2.32
C TYR A 106 16.88 -3.15 3.74
N SER A 107 16.38 -4.25 4.32
CA SER A 107 15.90 -4.29 5.70
C SER A 107 17.01 -3.98 6.71
N GLU A 108 18.21 -4.52 6.49
CA GLU A 108 19.38 -4.28 7.35
C GLU A 108 19.82 -2.81 7.28
N GLU A 109 19.90 -2.24 6.08
CA GLU A 109 20.24 -0.84 5.86
C GLU A 109 19.19 0.09 6.47
N TRP A 110 17.91 -0.24 6.31
CA TRP A 110 16.81 0.51 6.88
C TRP A 110 16.92 0.57 8.41
N TYR A 111 17.13 -0.58 9.07
CA TYR A 111 17.30 -0.61 10.52
C TYR A 111 18.53 0.18 10.98
N LYS A 112 19.66 0.03 10.28
CA LYS A 112 20.88 0.81 10.58
C LYS A 112 20.65 2.31 10.53
N LYS A 113 19.91 2.77 9.52
CA LYS A 113 19.62 4.19 9.31
C LYS A 113 18.67 4.78 10.36
N HIS A 114 17.66 4.02 10.81
CA HIS A 114 16.58 4.57 11.63
C HIS A 114 16.69 4.24 13.12
N TRP A 115 17.35 3.13 13.47
CA TRP A 115 17.27 2.55 14.82
C TRP A 115 18.63 2.25 15.46
N ALA A 116 19.63 1.78 14.70
CA ALA A 116 20.89 1.30 15.29
C ALA A 116 21.60 2.35 16.16
N GLU A 117 21.62 3.63 15.75
CA GLU A 117 22.26 4.69 16.55
C GLU A 117 21.48 4.97 17.85
N LYS A 118 20.14 4.96 17.80
CA LYS A 118 19.30 5.12 19.01
C LYS A 118 19.50 3.99 20.00
N VAL A 119 19.64 2.75 19.49
CA VAL A 119 19.91 1.56 20.30
C VAL A 119 21.28 1.66 20.96
N LYS A 120 22.30 2.04 20.19
CA LYS A 120 23.67 2.27 20.68
C LYS A 120 23.72 3.36 21.76
N ASN A 121 22.92 4.42 21.61
CA ASN A 121 22.83 5.52 22.57
C ASN A 121 21.88 5.23 23.75
N LYS A 122 21.33 4.01 23.86
CA LYS A 122 20.41 3.61 24.93
C LYS A 122 19.23 4.57 25.09
N GLU A 123 18.68 5.03 23.97
CA GLU A 123 17.48 5.85 23.98
C GLU A 123 16.24 5.01 24.36
N GLN A 124 15.22 5.64 24.92
CA GLN A 124 13.91 5.00 25.08
C GLN A 124 13.26 4.85 23.71
N ILE A 125 12.84 3.64 23.37
CA ILE A 125 12.20 3.33 22.07
C ILE A 125 10.79 2.82 22.32
N ASP A 126 9.80 3.51 21.75
CA ASP A 126 8.40 3.10 21.79
C ASP A 126 8.08 2.14 20.64
N LEU A 127 7.45 1.00 20.95
CA LEU A 127 6.94 0.11 19.92
C LEU A 127 5.90 0.78 19.00
N TYR A 128 5.24 1.85 19.45
CA TYR A 128 4.41 2.69 18.59
C TYR A 128 5.22 3.27 17.42
N ASP A 129 6.40 3.81 17.70
CA ASP A 129 7.26 4.43 16.67
C ASP A 129 7.86 3.38 15.74
N ILE A 130 8.25 2.22 16.27
CA ILE A 130 8.66 1.04 15.48
C ILE A 130 7.50 0.62 14.55
N GLY A 131 6.29 0.54 15.10
CA GLY A 131 5.07 0.20 14.37
C GLY A 131 4.84 1.12 13.19
N LEU A 132 4.90 2.44 13.39
CA LEU A 132 4.75 3.39 12.29
C LEU A 132 5.88 3.30 11.28
N ASN A 133 7.10 2.99 11.71
CA ASN A 133 8.22 2.83 10.81
C ASN A 133 8.14 1.54 9.96
N PHE A 134 7.41 0.50 10.38
CA PHE A 134 7.06 -0.61 9.47
C PHE A 134 6.23 -0.12 8.28
N ILE A 135 5.30 0.83 8.49
CA ILE A 135 4.52 1.42 7.38
C ILE A 135 5.41 2.22 6.43
N GLU A 136 6.36 2.99 6.96
CA GLU A 136 7.33 3.74 6.15
C GLU A 136 8.25 2.80 5.38
N PHE A 137 8.69 1.72 6.01
CA PHE A 137 9.48 0.67 5.40
C PHE A 137 8.74 -0.05 4.28
N ASP A 138 7.48 -0.43 4.48
CA ASP A 138 6.64 -1.03 3.43
C ASP A 138 6.52 -0.13 2.20
N LYS A 139 6.29 1.18 2.43
CA LYS A 139 6.20 2.16 1.35
C LYS A 139 7.52 2.26 0.59
N SER A 140 8.65 2.31 1.29
CA SER A 140 9.96 2.43 0.65
C SER A 140 10.37 1.16 -0.11
N VAL A 141 10.04 -0.03 0.41
CA VAL A 141 10.19 -1.30 -0.31
C VAL A 141 9.32 -1.32 -1.58
N ALA A 142 8.08 -0.83 -1.49
CA ALA A 142 7.20 -0.75 -2.64
C ALA A 142 7.68 0.27 -3.69
N GLU A 143 8.22 1.41 -3.26
CA GLU A 143 8.80 2.43 -4.15
C GLU A 143 10.04 1.92 -4.91
N GLU A 144 10.91 1.17 -4.22
CA GLU A 144 12.18 0.69 -4.78
C GLU A 144 11.99 -0.55 -5.67
N PHE A 145 11.12 -1.48 -5.25
CA PHE A 145 11.10 -2.83 -5.83
C PHE A 145 9.77 -3.25 -6.48
N GLN A 146 8.69 -2.49 -6.29
CA GLN A 146 7.37 -2.83 -6.85
C GLN A 146 6.97 -1.91 -8.01
N SER A 147 5.83 -2.23 -8.63
CA SER A 147 5.26 -1.39 -9.69
C SER A 147 5.00 0.03 -9.18
N PHE A 148 5.33 1.01 -10.04
CA PHE A 148 5.09 2.43 -9.76
C PHE A 148 3.63 2.71 -9.41
N GLY A 149 2.71 1.93 -9.98
CA GLY A 149 1.28 2.04 -9.74
C GLY A 149 0.84 1.78 -8.31
N PHE A 150 1.60 1.01 -7.51
CA PHE A 150 1.24 0.71 -6.12
C PHE A 150 1.49 1.86 -5.14
N VAL A 151 2.32 2.83 -5.52
CA VAL A 151 2.71 3.95 -4.65
C VAL A 151 2.33 5.32 -5.21
N ASN A 152 1.81 5.37 -6.45
CA ASN A 152 1.44 6.62 -7.12
C ASN A 152 -0.01 6.64 -7.60
N THR A 153 -0.53 7.85 -7.80
CA THR A 153 -1.85 8.07 -8.41
C THR A 153 -1.85 7.68 -9.89
N GLY A 154 -3.05 7.47 -10.45
CA GLY A 154 -3.19 7.06 -11.85
C GLY A 154 -2.61 8.10 -12.82
N ILE A 155 -2.80 9.39 -12.52
CA ILE A 155 -2.29 10.48 -13.36
C ILE A 155 -0.77 10.54 -13.35
N GLN A 156 -0.12 10.40 -12.18
CA GLN A 156 1.34 10.31 -12.10
C GLN A 156 1.86 9.11 -12.90
N TRP A 157 1.15 7.98 -12.81
CA TRP A 157 1.52 6.77 -13.53
C TRP A 157 1.42 6.94 -15.04
N MET A 158 0.36 7.54 -15.55
CA MET A 158 0.18 7.78 -16.99
C MET A 158 1.28 8.65 -17.61
N PHE A 159 1.74 9.66 -16.86
CA PHE A 159 2.75 10.61 -17.36
C PHE A 159 4.20 10.22 -17.03
N LYS A 160 4.42 9.09 -16.34
CA LYS A 160 5.75 8.51 -16.17
C LYS A 160 6.23 7.89 -17.49
N SER A 161 7.54 7.98 -17.77
CA SER A 161 8.15 7.27 -18.88
C SER A 161 7.87 5.75 -18.78
N GLY A 162 7.32 5.17 -19.83
CA GLY A 162 6.88 3.77 -19.85
C GLY A 162 5.62 3.44 -19.06
N GLY A 163 5.01 4.43 -18.38
CA GLY A 163 3.86 4.22 -17.50
C GLY A 163 2.62 3.68 -18.20
N LEU A 164 2.28 4.19 -19.39
CA LEU A 164 1.19 3.63 -20.21
C LEU A 164 1.46 2.16 -20.59
N LYS A 165 2.71 1.81 -20.93
CA LYS A 165 3.06 0.41 -21.26
C LYS A 165 2.83 -0.50 -20.05
N GLU A 166 3.18 -0.03 -18.85
CA GLU A 166 2.98 -0.75 -17.59
C GLU A 166 1.48 -0.88 -17.24
N ILE A 167 0.70 0.22 -17.30
CA ILE A 167 -0.74 0.24 -17.06
C ILE A 167 -1.47 -0.80 -17.91
N PHE A 168 -1.14 -0.90 -19.19
CA PHE A 168 -1.76 -1.85 -20.12
C PHE A 168 -1.11 -3.23 -20.13
N SER A 169 -0.07 -3.47 -19.32
CA SER A 169 0.62 -4.76 -19.30
C SER A 169 -0.21 -5.85 -18.63
N LYS A 170 -0.05 -7.09 -19.12
CA LYS A 170 -0.63 -8.27 -18.50
C LYS A 170 0.00 -8.55 -17.13
N ASN A 171 1.33 -8.40 -17.04
CA ASN A 171 2.09 -8.65 -15.81
C ASN A 171 1.61 -7.78 -14.64
N THR A 172 1.40 -6.48 -14.86
CA THR A 172 0.86 -5.60 -13.82
C THR A 172 -0.52 -6.05 -13.36
N TYR A 173 -1.40 -6.44 -14.29
CA TYR A 173 -2.73 -6.94 -13.91
C TYR A 173 -2.67 -8.24 -13.10
N GLU A 174 -1.84 -9.20 -13.52
CA GLU A 174 -1.66 -10.48 -12.82
C GLU A 174 -1.06 -10.28 -11.43
N MET A 175 -0.06 -9.40 -11.29
CA MET A 175 0.50 -9.01 -10.00
C MET A 175 -0.55 -8.34 -9.10
N SER A 176 -1.32 -7.39 -9.62
CA SER A 176 -2.43 -6.75 -8.89
C SER A 176 -3.48 -7.74 -8.44
N LEU A 177 -3.84 -8.69 -9.30
CA LEU A 177 -4.80 -9.75 -8.99
C LEU A 177 -4.28 -10.66 -7.86
N ARG A 178 -3.01 -11.07 -7.94
CA ARG A 178 -2.35 -11.88 -6.91
C ARG A 178 -2.36 -11.16 -5.56
N GLN A 179 -1.90 -9.91 -5.53
CA GLN A 179 -1.83 -9.06 -4.33
C GLN A 179 -3.18 -8.86 -3.64
N GLN A 180 -4.25 -8.61 -4.40
CA GLN A 180 -5.60 -8.40 -3.84
C GLN A 180 -6.31 -9.70 -3.45
N THR A 181 -5.83 -10.86 -3.90
CA THR A 181 -6.50 -12.14 -3.64
C THR A 181 -6.37 -12.52 -2.17
N ILE A 182 -7.50 -12.86 -1.54
CA ILE A 182 -7.57 -13.23 -0.13
C ILE A 182 -7.88 -14.72 -0.02
N LEU A 183 -7.13 -15.41 0.83
CA LEU A 183 -7.42 -16.78 1.26
C LEU A 183 -8.08 -16.77 2.63
N ASP A 184 -8.62 -17.93 3.02
CA ASP A 184 -8.82 -18.18 4.44
C ASP A 184 -7.49 -17.99 5.19
N GLN A 185 -7.55 -17.36 6.36
CA GLN A 185 -6.34 -17.06 7.11
C GLN A 185 -5.65 -18.33 7.62
N SER A 186 -6.39 -19.38 8.00
CA SER A 186 -5.76 -20.63 8.43
C SER A 186 -4.99 -21.29 7.30
N ASP A 187 -5.56 -21.28 6.09
CA ASP A 187 -4.90 -21.85 4.91
C ASP A 187 -3.62 -21.07 4.57
N TYR A 188 -3.64 -19.75 4.73
CA TYR A 188 -2.45 -18.91 4.55
C TYR A 188 -1.38 -19.21 5.61
N ASP A 189 -1.78 -19.31 6.87
CA ASP A 189 -0.88 -19.55 7.99
C ASP A 189 -0.22 -20.94 7.90
N ASP A 190 -0.95 -21.97 7.46
CA ASP A 190 -0.41 -23.33 7.23
C ASP A 190 0.66 -23.38 6.12
N GLN A 191 0.57 -22.45 5.18
CA GLN A 191 1.54 -22.29 4.09
C GLN A 191 2.76 -21.46 4.52
N MET A 192 2.68 -20.69 5.61
CA MET A 192 3.81 -19.93 6.13
C MET A 192 4.70 -20.83 7.01
N LYS A 193 5.98 -20.98 6.65
CA LYS A 193 6.97 -21.65 7.52
C LYS A 193 7.94 -20.65 8.08
N TYR A 194 7.92 -20.47 9.39
CA TYR A 194 8.81 -19.56 10.09
C TYR A 194 9.26 -20.15 11.43
N SER A 195 10.25 -19.53 12.05
CA SER A 195 10.60 -19.77 13.45
C SER A 195 10.43 -18.50 14.26
N GLY A 196 10.16 -18.65 15.56
CA GLY A 196 9.74 -17.56 16.44
C GLY A 196 8.21 -17.49 16.54
N PRO A 197 7.66 -16.52 17.28
CA PRO A 197 8.37 -15.44 17.96
C PRO A 197 9.17 -15.93 19.19
N GLY A 198 10.20 -15.18 19.57
CA GLY A 198 11.13 -15.53 20.65
C GLY A 198 12.34 -14.61 20.68
N LEU A 199 13.34 -14.91 21.51
CA LEU A 199 14.57 -14.09 21.63
C LEU A 199 15.37 -13.99 20.33
N ASN A 200 15.27 -15.00 19.45
CA ASN A 200 15.94 -15.02 18.14
C ASN A 200 15.11 -14.34 17.03
N GLY A 201 13.99 -13.71 17.38
CA GLY A 201 13.09 -13.03 16.46
C GLY A 201 12.38 -13.95 15.48
N ILE A 202 11.78 -13.33 14.48
CA ILE A 202 11.03 -14.02 13.42
C ILE A 202 12.00 -14.31 12.27
N LYS A 203 12.03 -15.57 11.80
CA LYS A 203 12.81 -15.97 10.61
C LYS A 203 11.94 -16.72 9.63
N ILE A 204 11.78 -16.16 8.42
CA ILE A 204 11.01 -16.77 7.34
C ILE A 204 11.84 -17.88 6.70
N LYS A 205 11.30 -19.10 6.70
CA LYS A 205 11.86 -20.25 5.99
C LYS A 205 11.15 -20.48 4.66
N HIS A 206 9.86 -20.20 4.63
CA HIS A 206 9.01 -20.30 3.44
C HIS A 206 7.81 -19.35 3.56
N SER A 207 7.45 -18.73 2.44
CA SER A 207 6.23 -17.95 2.27
C SER A 207 5.63 -18.24 0.90
N VAL A 208 4.31 -18.27 0.82
CA VAL A 208 3.56 -18.37 -0.45
C VAL A 208 3.32 -16.99 -1.09
N GLY A 209 3.97 -15.97 -0.55
CA GLY A 209 4.06 -14.65 -1.12
C GLY A 209 2.76 -13.86 -1.11
N THR A 210 2.63 -13.03 -2.13
CA THR A 210 1.80 -11.83 -2.09
C THR A 210 0.30 -12.11 -2.11
N LYS A 211 -0.30 -11.98 -0.92
CA LYS A 211 -1.72 -11.86 -0.60
C LYS A 211 -1.82 -10.83 0.51
N ILE A 212 -1.80 -9.55 0.13
CA ILE A 212 -1.32 -8.47 1.01
C ILE A 212 -2.09 -8.39 2.33
N VAL A 213 -3.40 -8.65 2.30
CA VAL A 213 -4.25 -8.67 3.49
C VAL A 213 -3.86 -9.84 4.41
N ASN A 214 -3.80 -11.07 3.90
CA ASN A 214 -3.43 -12.25 4.70
C ASN A 214 -2.03 -12.12 5.29
N ASN A 215 -1.08 -11.64 4.49
CA ASN A 215 0.29 -11.40 4.91
C ASN A 215 0.37 -10.40 6.07
N LYS A 216 -0.33 -9.26 5.99
CA LYS A 216 -0.34 -8.27 7.07
C LYS A 216 -1.11 -8.73 8.30
N VAL A 217 -2.16 -9.54 8.14
CA VAL A 217 -2.82 -10.20 9.29
C VAL A 217 -1.81 -11.09 10.02
N TRP A 218 -1.12 -11.98 9.30
CA TRP A 218 -0.08 -12.86 9.85
C TRP A 218 1.01 -12.05 10.56
N PHE A 219 1.55 -11.01 9.90
CA PHE A 219 2.65 -10.22 10.46
C PHE A 219 2.23 -9.50 11.75
N LEU A 220 1.10 -8.79 11.73
CA LEU A 220 0.59 -8.07 12.91
C LEU A 220 0.29 -9.01 14.08
N ASN A 221 -0.26 -10.18 13.80
CA ASN A 221 -0.51 -11.20 14.82
C ASN A 221 0.80 -11.76 15.40
N THR A 222 1.83 -11.94 14.58
CA THR A 222 3.15 -12.34 15.05
C THR A 222 3.80 -11.25 15.92
N GLN A 223 3.55 -9.97 15.64
CA GLN A 223 3.97 -8.87 16.53
C GLN A 223 3.24 -8.90 17.88
N ILE A 224 1.93 -9.18 17.90
CA ILE A 224 1.17 -9.40 19.14
C ILE A 224 1.81 -10.52 19.97
N ASP A 225 2.12 -11.64 19.34
CA ASP A 225 2.74 -12.78 20.01
C ASP A 225 4.15 -12.45 20.54
N SER A 226 4.91 -11.63 19.82
CA SER A 226 6.23 -11.16 20.23
C SER A 226 6.15 -10.28 21.49
N ILE A 227 5.17 -9.37 21.56
CA ILE A 227 4.92 -8.55 22.75
C ILE A 227 4.52 -9.44 23.93
N LYS A 228 3.59 -10.38 23.73
CA LYS A 228 3.16 -11.32 24.79
C LYS A 228 4.32 -12.18 25.29
N PHE A 229 5.19 -12.65 24.39
CA PHE A 229 6.39 -13.40 24.75
C PHE A 229 7.34 -12.57 25.63
N ALA A 230 7.63 -11.32 25.23
CA ALA A 230 8.51 -10.43 25.97
C ALA A 230 7.98 -10.13 27.39
N LEU A 231 6.67 -9.89 27.53
CA LEU A 231 6.01 -9.69 28.82
C LEU A 231 6.10 -10.95 29.71
N LYS A 232 5.86 -12.14 29.13
CA LYS A 232 5.94 -13.41 29.85
C LYS A 232 7.34 -13.70 30.38
N LEU A 233 8.36 -13.42 29.56
CA LEU A 233 9.76 -13.67 29.88
C LEU A 233 10.24 -12.79 31.04
N THR A 234 10.19 -11.47 30.88
CA THR A 234 10.85 -10.54 31.82
C THR A 234 10.27 -9.13 31.90
N ASN A 235 9.29 -8.78 31.05
CA ASN A 235 8.79 -7.42 30.87
C ASN A 235 9.93 -6.38 30.63
N PRO A 236 10.35 -6.19 29.38
CA PRO A 236 11.44 -5.28 29.03
C PRO A 236 11.02 -3.80 28.96
N PHE A 237 9.76 -3.47 29.28
CA PHE A 237 9.22 -2.14 29.08
C PHE A 237 9.38 -1.27 30.34
N MET A 238 9.30 0.05 30.18
CA MET A 238 9.35 1.03 31.26
C MET A 238 8.22 0.80 32.27
N ASP A 239 7.01 0.51 31.79
CA ASP A 239 5.87 0.19 32.64
C ASP A 239 5.95 -1.26 33.15
N LYS A 240 6.42 -1.41 34.40
CA LYS A 240 6.54 -2.71 35.07
C LYS A 240 5.20 -3.32 35.49
N THR A 241 4.10 -2.56 35.41
CA THR A 241 2.74 -3.03 35.75
C THR A 241 2.05 -3.77 34.59
N LEU A 242 2.65 -3.76 33.39
CA LEU A 242 2.12 -4.48 32.24
C LEU A 242 2.03 -5.99 32.54
N SER A 243 0.80 -6.49 32.55
CA SER A 243 0.51 -7.91 32.79
C SER A 243 1.05 -8.84 31.68
N LYS A 244 1.45 -10.06 32.07
CA LYS A 244 1.80 -11.14 31.14
C LYS A 244 0.60 -11.61 30.30
N ASP A 245 -0.61 -11.35 30.78
CA ASP A 245 -1.88 -11.70 30.14
C ASP A 245 -2.55 -10.50 29.46
N GLN A 246 -1.76 -9.54 28.96
CA GLN A 246 -2.29 -8.41 28.18
C GLN A 246 -3.23 -8.92 27.07
N ASN A 247 -4.49 -8.52 27.16
CA ASN A 247 -5.51 -8.88 26.19
C ASN A 247 -5.42 -7.98 24.96
N ILE A 248 -4.45 -8.27 24.10
CA ILE A 248 -4.34 -7.66 22.77
C ILE A 248 -5.11 -8.52 21.78
N ARG A 249 -6.22 -7.99 21.26
CA ARG A 249 -7.06 -8.67 20.26
C ARG A 249 -6.29 -8.87 18.96
N TYR A 250 -6.26 -10.11 18.47
CA TYR A 250 -5.70 -10.47 17.16
C TYR A 250 -6.42 -9.74 16.03
N VAL A 251 -5.68 -9.49 14.96
CA VAL A 251 -6.18 -8.92 13.72
C VAL A 251 -6.75 -10.05 12.87
N THR A 252 -7.86 -9.77 12.21
CA THR A 252 -8.48 -10.65 11.21
C THR A 252 -8.50 -9.96 9.85
N VAL A 253 -8.76 -10.70 8.78
CA VAL A 253 -8.90 -10.13 7.43
C VAL A 253 -9.97 -9.02 7.38
N ASN A 254 -11.00 -9.08 8.22
CA ASN A 254 -12.09 -8.10 8.30
C ASN A 254 -11.67 -6.78 8.97
N ASP A 255 -10.54 -6.77 9.68
CA ASP A 255 -10.01 -5.58 10.34
C ASP A 255 -9.21 -4.68 9.40
N LEU A 256 -8.90 -5.17 8.19
CA LEU A 256 -8.12 -4.48 7.16
C LEU A 256 -9.01 -4.17 5.95
N LYS A 257 -8.72 -3.04 5.29
CA LYS A 257 -9.42 -2.64 4.06
C LYS A 257 -8.94 -3.49 2.90
N TRP A 258 -9.83 -4.21 2.23
CA TRP A 258 -9.45 -5.01 1.06
C TRP A 258 -9.27 -4.09 -0.16
N PRO A 259 -8.06 -4.03 -0.75
CA PRO A 259 -7.84 -3.21 -1.93
C PRO A 259 -8.45 -3.87 -3.18
N ASN A 260 -9.01 -3.08 -4.08
CA ASN A 260 -9.49 -3.58 -5.38
C ASN A 260 -8.62 -3.07 -6.53
N PHE A 261 -7.36 -3.52 -6.53
CA PHE A 261 -6.33 -3.07 -7.47
C PHE A 261 -6.72 -3.29 -8.93
N THR A 262 -7.27 -4.44 -9.26
CA THR A 262 -7.64 -4.80 -10.64
C THR A 262 -8.75 -3.91 -11.20
N SER A 263 -9.79 -3.63 -10.42
CA SER A 263 -10.87 -2.75 -10.88
C SER A 263 -10.38 -1.32 -11.06
N THR A 264 -9.55 -0.83 -10.14
CA THR A 264 -8.93 0.49 -10.25
C THR A 264 -7.97 0.58 -11.44
N LEU A 265 -7.22 -0.49 -11.74
CA LEU A 265 -6.37 -0.56 -12.93
C LEU A 265 -7.20 -0.57 -14.23
N VAL A 266 -8.31 -1.31 -14.27
CA VAL A 266 -9.24 -1.32 -15.42
C VAL A 266 -9.87 0.05 -15.62
N PHE A 267 -10.28 0.71 -14.53
CA PHE A 267 -10.78 2.08 -14.59
C PHE A 267 -9.72 3.05 -15.12
N LEU A 268 -8.48 2.96 -14.63
CA LEU A 268 -7.37 3.77 -15.14
C LEU A 268 -7.09 3.54 -16.63
N ARG A 269 -7.14 2.29 -17.11
CA ARG A 269 -7.03 1.95 -18.54
C ARG A 269 -8.13 2.62 -19.35
N PHE A 270 -9.37 2.57 -18.88
CA PHE A 270 -10.49 3.24 -19.53
C PHE A 270 -10.29 4.75 -19.56
N SER A 271 -9.95 5.36 -18.43
CA SER A 271 -9.65 6.80 -18.33
C SER A 271 -8.50 7.23 -19.24
N ALA A 272 -7.47 6.39 -19.37
CA ALA A 272 -6.35 6.63 -20.28
C ALA A 272 -6.79 6.64 -21.75
N VAL A 273 -7.70 5.75 -22.17
CA VAL A 273 -8.26 5.80 -23.53
C VAL A 273 -9.14 7.05 -23.71
N VAL A 274 -9.97 7.35 -22.73
CA VAL A 274 -10.91 8.48 -22.78
C VAL A 274 -10.17 9.83 -22.85
N ILE A 275 -9.02 9.99 -22.17
CA ILE A 275 -8.24 11.23 -22.27
C ILE A 275 -7.70 11.45 -23.70
N PHE A 276 -7.38 10.38 -24.46
CA PHE A 276 -6.95 10.52 -25.85
C PHE A 276 -8.10 10.92 -26.78
N PHE A 277 -9.37 10.65 -26.43
CA PHE A 277 -10.50 11.16 -27.20
C PHE A 277 -10.62 12.68 -27.18
N ASN A 278 -9.96 13.39 -26.26
CA ASN A 278 -9.87 14.85 -26.34
C ASN A 278 -9.29 15.36 -27.66
N ILE A 279 -8.41 14.57 -28.32
CA ILE A 279 -7.82 14.90 -29.63
C ILE A 279 -8.91 14.97 -30.72
N VAL A 280 -10.00 14.21 -30.58
CA VAL A 280 -11.11 14.19 -31.55
C VAL A 280 -12.28 15.07 -31.10
N ILE A 281 -12.65 14.97 -29.81
CA ILE A 281 -13.81 15.66 -29.24
C ILE A 281 -13.65 17.18 -29.24
N ILE A 282 -12.45 17.69 -28.90
CA ILE A 282 -12.23 19.14 -28.85
C ILE A 282 -12.28 19.74 -30.26
N PRO A 283 -11.47 19.30 -31.25
CA PRO A 283 -11.53 19.88 -32.59
C PRO A 283 -12.86 19.62 -33.30
N GLY A 284 -13.42 18.41 -33.14
CA GLY A 284 -14.71 18.04 -33.73
C GLY A 284 -15.87 18.86 -33.18
N GLY A 285 -15.90 19.08 -31.87
CA GLY A 285 -16.92 19.90 -31.21
C GLY A 285 -16.83 21.38 -31.58
N ILE A 286 -15.61 21.94 -31.67
CA ILE A 286 -15.38 23.32 -32.15
C ILE A 286 -15.83 23.43 -33.62
N GLY A 287 -15.45 22.48 -34.48
CA GLY A 287 -15.84 22.45 -35.89
C GLY A 287 -17.37 22.38 -36.06
N LEU A 288 -18.04 21.50 -35.34
CA LEU A 288 -19.50 21.38 -35.35
C LEU A 288 -20.18 22.68 -34.89
N PHE A 289 -19.68 23.29 -33.81
CA PHE A 289 -20.15 24.59 -33.33
C PHE A 289 -20.06 25.66 -34.43
N LEU A 290 -18.93 25.77 -35.12
CA LEU A 290 -18.71 26.76 -36.18
C LEU A 290 -19.65 26.53 -37.39
N ILE A 291 -19.82 25.27 -37.82
CA ILE A 291 -20.71 24.91 -38.94
C ILE A 291 -22.17 25.24 -38.59
N LEU A 292 -22.64 24.84 -37.41
CA LEU A 292 -24.02 25.08 -36.98
C LEU A 292 -24.30 26.57 -36.79
N ARG A 293 -23.35 27.32 -36.18
CA ARG A 293 -23.46 28.77 -36.03
C ARG A 293 -23.57 29.46 -37.40
N LYS A 294 -22.75 29.07 -38.38
CA LYS A 294 -22.80 29.62 -39.74
C LYS A 294 -24.13 29.29 -40.44
N LYS A 295 -24.62 28.05 -40.31
CA LYS A 295 -25.88 27.61 -40.92
C LYS A 295 -27.12 28.27 -40.30
N TRP A 296 -27.08 28.63 -39.02
CA TRP A 296 -28.22 29.22 -38.31
C TRP A 296 -28.23 30.75 -38.27
N ASN A 297 -27.11 31.38 -38.62
CA ASN A 297 -27.01 32.83 -38.85
C ASN A 297 -27.28 33.22 -40.32
N LYS A 298 -27.31 32.25 -41.24
CA LYS A 298 -27.92 32.38 -42.57
C LYS A 298 -29.42 32.12 -42.47
#